data_AF-A0A2D9N8W3-F1
#
_entry.id   AF-A0A2D9N8W3-F1
#
_cell.length_a   1.000
_cell.length_b   1.000
_cell.length_c   1.000
_cell.angle_alpha   90.00
_cell.angle_beta   90.00
_cell.angle_gamma   90.00
#
_symmetry.space_group_name_H-M   'P 1'
#
loop_
_entity.id
_entity.type
_entity.pdbx_description
1 polymer ?
#
loop_
_entity_poly.entity_id
_entity_poly.type
_entity_poly.pdbx_seq_one_letter_code
_entity_poly.pdbx_strand_id
1 'polypeptide(L)'
;MIKILSGWGGLGGSTVAFNNLVNLFNKNDMNAKFYTPDRWEGITCSWDSYDNINLSSEDILIYHFMRIDNKIPVKRVILSCHETNLFPIKDMNGLAYDKIQFVSDFQKNWHGVDGVVIPNVIARYARNKTATNEKVAGIIGSIDPHKGVHESIKRALTDEDVNKVLIYGSISDFNYFSNEVQPLLSSKVAYCGVSKNMQEVYDDIDVVYSSSQRECLPMIQGECLRMGIEYRGLSENTREETDYEFNDEVILDKWKKLLY
;
A
#
# COMPACT_ATOMS: atom_id res chain seq x y z
N MET A 1 -17.23 16.61 -7.32
CA MET A 1 -17.07 15.31 -6.61
C MET A 1 -15.57 14.99 -6.54
N ILE A 2 -15.12 14.16 -5.60
CA ILE A 2 -13.73 13.67 -5.60
C ILE A 2 -13.68 12.38 -6.42
N LYS A 3 -12.81 12.33 -7.42
CA LYS A 3 -12.61 11.15 -8.26
C LYS A 3 -11.17 10.71 -8.14
N ILE A 4 -10.93 9.47 -7.71
CA ILE A 4 -9.59 8.90 -7.69
C ILE A 4 -9.48 7.99 -8.90
N LEU A 5 -8.56 8.30 -9.81
CA LEU A 5 -8.32 7.53 -11.03
C LEU A 5 -6.93 6.93 -10.99
N SER A 6 -6.84 5.61 -11.09
CA SER A 6 -5.59 4.87 -11.03
C SER A 6 -5.40 4.00 -12.27
N GLY A 7 -4.17 4.01 -12.81
CA GLY A 7 -3.76 3.09 -13.87
C GLY A 7 -3.64 1.62 -13.42
N TRP A 8 -3.85 1.34 -12.13
CA TRP A 8 -3.80 0.00 -11.54
C TRP A 8 -5.00 -0.23 -10.61
N GLY A 9 -5.63 -1.40 -10.72
CA GLY A 9 -6.73 -1.81 -9.82
C GLY A 9 -6.60 -3.22 -9.24
N GLY A 10 -5.46 -3.86 -9.47
CA GLY A 10 -5.13 -5.18 -8.91
C GLY A 10 -4.74 -5.10 -7.43
N LEU A 11 -4.50 -6.26 -6.82
CA LEU A 11 -3.98 -6.34 -5.44
C LEU A 11 -2.63 -5.62 -5.32
N GLY A 12 -2.53 -4.69 -4.38
CA GLY A 12 -1.31 -3.91 -4.12
C GLY A 12 -1.53 -2.80 -3.10
N GLY A 13 -0.43 -2.24 -2.58
CA GLY A 13 -0.48 -1.22 -1.52
C GLY A 13 -1.22 0.06 -1.92
N SER A 14 -1.05 0.55 -3.15
CA SER A 14 -1.77 1.74 -3.63
C SER A 14 -3.27 1.50 -3.77
N THR A 15 -3.70 0.35 -4.28
CA THR A 15 -5.12 -0.03 -4.36
C THR A 15 -5.77 -0.02 -2.97
N VAL A 16 -5.11 -0.62 -1.97
CA VAL A 16 -5.60 -0.59 -0.58
C VAL A 16 -5.61 0.83 -0.02
N ALA A 17 -4.58 1.64 -0.32
CA ALA A 17 -4.50 3.02 0.13
C ALA A 17 -5.66 3.87 -0.38
N PHE A 18 -5.99 3.76 -1.68
CA PHE A 18 -7.11 4.49 -2.26
C PHE A 18 -8.46 3.96 -1.80
N ASN A 19 -8.60 2.65 -1.63
CA ASN A 19 -9.80 2.08 -1.01
C ASN A 19 -10.06 2.71 0.37
N ASN A 20 -9.03 2.78 1.21
CA ASN A 20 -9.15 3.36 2.54
C ASN A 20 -9.40 4.86 2.50
N LEU A 21 -8.75 5.59 1.59
CA LEU A 21 -8.93 7.02 1.42
C LEU A 21 -10.36 7.38 0.96
N VAL A 22 -10.92 6.65 -0.01
CA VAL A 22 -12.31 6.87 -0.45
C VAL A 22 -13.29 6.59 0.69
N ASN A 23 -13.07 5.52 1.47
CA ASN A 23 -13.88 5.26 2.66
C ASN A 23 -13.79 6.40 3.69
N LEU A 24 -12.60 6.94 3.93
CA LEU A 24 -12.41 8.09 4.82
C LEU A 24 -13.17 9.32 4.32
N PHE A 25 -13.05 9.65 3.03
CA PHE A 25 -13.78 10.78 2.44
C PHE A 25 -15.30 10.61 2.51
N ASN A 26 -15.82 9.43 2.18
CA ASN A 26 -17.25 9.17 2.18
C ASN A 26 -17.84 9.14 3.58
N LYS A 27 -17.10 8.63 4.58
CA LYS A 27 -17.49 8.71 5.99
C LYS A 27 -17.61 10.16 6.50
N ASN A 28 -16.99 11.11 5.81
CA ASN A 28 -16.99 12.54 6.14
C ASN A 28 -17.73 13.38 5.08
N ASP A 29 -18.68 12.78 4.35
CA ASP A 29 -19.57 13.46 3.40
C ASP A 29 -18.88 14.22 2.24
N MET A 30 -17.65 13.84 1.89
CA MET A 30 -16.87 14.50 0.82
C MET A 30 -17.15 13.96 -0.59
N ASN A 31 -18.05 12.97 -0.73
CA ASN A 31 -18.46 12.32 -1.98
C ASN A 31 -17.28 11.97 -2.91
N ALA A 32 -16.71 10.79 -2.67
CA ALA A 32 -15.57 10.23 -3.37
C ALA A 32 -15.87 8.87 -4.03
N LYS A 33 -15.23 8.61 -5.16
CA LYS A 33 -15.30 7.32 -5.87
C LYS A 33 -13.94 6.95 -6.48
N PHE A 34 -13.59 5.67 -6.42
CA PHE A 34 -12.38 5.10 -7.00
C PHE A 34 -12.65 4.51 -8.39
N TYR A 35 -11.77 4.81 -9.34
CA TYR A 35 -11.86 4.40 -10.74
C TYR A 35 -10.56 3.69 -11.16
N THR A 36 -10.70 2.47 -11.69
CA THR A 36 -9.57 1.63 -12.11
C THR A 36 -9.92 0.80 -13.36
N PRO A 37 -8.92 0.27 -14.10
CA PRO A 37 -9.16 -0.66 -15.21
C PRO A 37 -9.77 -1.99 -14.75
N ASP A 38 -9.28 -2.53 -13.64
CA ASP A 38 -9.72 -3.78 -13.07
C ASP A 38 -10.20 -3.57 -11.64
N ARG A 39 -11.10 -4.43 -11.16
CA ARG A 39 -11.51 -4.44 -9.74
C ARG A 39 -10.96 -5.67 -9.03
N TRP A 40 -9.95 -5.49 -8.20
CA TRP A 40 -9.64 -6.48 -7.19
C TRP A 40 -10.81 -6.62 -6.20
N GLU A 41 -11.15 -7.86 -5.85
CA GLU A 41 -12.27 -8.19 -4.98
C GLU A 41 -12.22 -7.58 -3.58
N GLY A 42 -11.04 -7.20 -3.09
CA GLY A 42 -10.89 -6.51 -1.79
C GLY A 42 -11.27 -5.02 -1.82
N ILE A 43 -11.59 -4.45 -2.99
CA ILE A 43 -12.10 -3.08 -3.09
C ILE A 43 -13.54 -3.03 -2.57
N THR A 44 -13.71 -2.38 -1.43
CA THR A 44 -14.97 -2.25 -0.68
C THR A 44 -15.55 -0.84 -0.70
N CYS A 45 -14.76 0.16 -1.09
CA CYS A 45 -15.21 1.54 -1.22
C CYS A 45 -16.15 1.76 -2.42
N SER A 46 -16.70 2.98 -2.55
CA SER A 46 -17.44 3.37 -3.75
C SER A 46 -16.49 3.33 -4.96
N TRP A 47 -16.79 2.46 -5.91
CA TRP A 47 -15.92 2.13 -7.03
C TRP A 47 -16.68 2.09 -8.37
N ASP A 48 -15.97 2.33 -9.47
CA ASP A 48 -16.46 2.13 -10.83
C ASP A 48 -15.30 1.84 -11.81
N SER A 49 -15.61 1.34 -13.02
CA SER A 49 -14.60 1.21 -14.07
C SER A 49 -14.14 2.59 -14.53
N TYR A 50 -12.86 2.74 -14.82
CA TYR A 50 -12.32 3.94 -15.47
C TYR A 50 -13.01 4.27 -16.81
N ASP A 51 -13.53 3.27 -17.54
CA ASP A 51 -14.30 3.47 -18.78
C ASP A 51 -15.61 4.23 -18.54
N ASN A 52 -16.15 4.18 -17.32
CA ASN A 52 -17.38 4.85 -16.94
C ASN A 52 -17.14 6.24 -16.34
N ILE A 53 -15.89 6.72 -16.34
CA ILE A 53 -15.59 8.03 -15.76
C ILE A 53 -16.19 9.14 -16.63
N ASN A 54 -17.04 9.95 -16.03
CA ASN A 54 -17.53 11.20 -16.62
C ASN A 54 -16.93 12.34 -15.81
N LEU A 55 -16.33 13.35 -16.45
CA LEU A 55 -15.68 14.47 -15.76
C LEU A 55 -16.45 15.77 -15.97
N SER A 56 -16.52 16.59 -14.91
CA SER A 56 -17.11 17.93 -14.94
C SER A 56 -16.14 18.97 -14.38
N SER A 57 -16.37 20.24 -14.69
CA SER A 57 -15.53 21.36 -14.22
C SER A 57 -15.47 21.48 -12.69
N GLU A 58 -16.44 20.93 -11.98
CA GLU A 58 -16.53 20.98 -10.50
C GLU A 58 -15.86 19.79 -9.81
N ASP A 59 -15.31 18.84 -10.57
CA ASP A 59 -14.65 17.67 -10.01
C ASP A 59 -13.22 17.99 -9.55
N ILE A 60 -12.78 17.30 -8.50
CA ILE A 60 -11.38 17.22 -8.11
C ILE A 60 -10.91 15.82 -8.43
N LEU A 61 -9.85 15.72 -9.21
CA LEU A 61 -9.34 14.48 -9.75
C LEU A 61 -8.00 14.16 -9.10
N ILE A 62 -7.94 13.05 -8.38
CA ILE A 62 -6.71 12.48 -7.82
C ILE A 62 -6.24 11.39 -8.77
N TYR A 63 -5.08 11.57 -9.39
CA TYR A 63 -4.45 10.62 -10.30
C TYR A 63 -3.44 9.75 -9.60
N HIS A 64 -3.31 8.50 -10.06
CA HIS A 64 -2.26 7.58 -9.64
C HIS A 64 -1.73 6.77 -10.81
N PHE A 65 -0.40 6.69 -10.90
CA PHE A 65 0.32 5.85 -11.85
C PHE A 65 -0.10 6.03 -13.32
N MET A 66 -0.39 7.28 -13.71
CA MET A 66 -0.68 7.66 -15.08
C MET A 66 0.04 8.96 -15.38
N ARG A 67 0.36 9.22 -16.65
CA ARG A 67 0.97 10.47 -17.10
C ARG A 67 -0.09 11.38 -17.69
N ILE A 68 -0.08 12.67 -17.33
CA ILE A 68 -0.91 13.68 -17.97
C ILE A 68 -0.02 14.81 -18.51
N ASP A 69 -0.12 15.03 -19.81
CA ASP A 69 0.64 16.07 -20.52
C ASP A 69 -0.23 17.28 -20.87
N ASN A 70 -1.55 17.12 -20.77
CA ASN A 70 -2.53 18.14 -21.09
C ASN A 70 -3.43 18.40 -19.89
N LYS A 71 -3.84 19.67 -19.74
CA LYS A 71 -4.76 20.06 -18.67
C LYS A 71 -6.13 19.41 -18.89
N ILE A 72 -6.64 18.79 -17.84
CA ILE A 72 -7.98 18.20 -17.81
C ILE A 72 -8.96 19.27 -17.32
N PRO A 73 -10.13 19.45 -17.95
CA PRO A 73 -11.08 20.53 -17.62
C PRO A 73 -11.89 20.21 -16.35
N VAL A 74 -11.20 20.05 -15.23
CA VAL A 74 -11.74 19.84 -13.88
C VAL A 74 -11.23 20.94 -12.95
N LYS A 75 -11.78 21.03 -11.73
CA LYS A 75 -11.43 22.07 -10.77
C LYS A 75 -9.97 22.00 -10.33
N ARG A 76 -9.46 20.78 -10.12
CA ARG A 76 -8.09 20.51 -9.70
C ARG A 76 -7.68 19.08 -10.06
N VAL A 77 -6.44 18.91 -10.49
CA VAL A 77 -5.80 17.62 -10.74
C VAL A 77 -4.60 17.43 -9.81
N ILE A 78 -4.65 16.40 -8.99
CA ILE A 78 -3.62 16.08 -7.99
C ILE A 78 -2.99 14.75 -8.35
N LEU A 79 -1.67 14.69 -8.49
CA LEU A 79 -0.97 13.40 -8.54
C LEU A 79 -0.81 12.87 -7.11
N SER A 80 -1.36 11.70 -6.81
CA SER A 80 -1.09 10.91 -5.62
C SER A 80 -0.01 9.89 -5.96
N CYS A 81 1.24 10.16 -5.61
CA CYS A 81 2.38 9.33 -6.02
C CYS A 81 2.65 8.23 -4.99
N HIS A 82 2.75 6.97 -5.43
CA HIS A 82 3.09 5.83 -4.57
C HIS A 82 4.39 5.13 -4.99
N GLU A 83 4.99 5.59 -6.09
CA GLU A 83 6.13 4.97 -6.74
C GLU A 83 7.44 5.76 -6.52
N THR A 84 8.56 5.12 -6.85
CA THR A 84 9.86 5.76 -7.08
C THR A 84 10.25 5.62 -8.55
N ASN A 85 11.12 4.66 -8.87
CA ASN A 85 11.66 4.41 -10.21
C ASN A 85 10.62 3.94 -11.23
N LEU A 86 9.47 3.42 -10.80
CA LEU A 86 8.38 3.07 -11.72
C LEU A 86 7.65 4.30 -12.26
N PHE A 87 7.75 5.43 -11.56
CA PHE A 87 7.15 6.70 -11.99
C PHE A 87 8.04 7.89 -11.60
N PRO A 88 9.26 8.01 -12.16
CA PRO A 88 10.26 8.98 -11.70
C PRO A 88 9.92 10.42 -12.13
N ILE A 89 9.17 11.14 -11.30
CA ILE A 89 8.59 12.46 -11.65
C ILE A 89 9.68 13.47 -12.05
N LYS A 90 10.83 13.46 -11.38
CA LYS A 90 11.98 14.35 -11.70
C LYS A 90 12.51 14.23 -13.13
N ASP A 91 12.30 13.07 -13.75
CA ASP A 91 12.78 12.80 -15.11
C ASP A 91 11.66 13.04 -16.15
N MET A 92 10.47 13.46 -15.71
CA MET A 92 9.31 13.69 -16.56
C MET A 92 9.08 15.17 -16.82
N ASN A 93 9.28 15.58 -18.08
CA ASN A 93 8.95 16.93 -18.54
C ASN A 93 7.48 17.04 -18.98
N GLY A 94 6.88 18.23 -18.83
CA GLY A 94 5.57 18.54 -19.41
C GLY A 94 4.35 18.03 -18.62
N LEU A 95 4.53 17.61 -17.36
CA LEU A 95 3.42 17.15 -16.53
C LEU A 95 2.44 18.27 -16.18
N ALA A 96 1.14 18.00 -16.33
CA ALA A 96 0.07 18.97 -16.16
C ALA A 96 -0.74 18.78 -14.86
N TYR A 97 -0.07 18.40 -13.76
CA TYR A 97 -0.68 18.33 -12.42
C TYR A 97 -0.72 19.69 -11.74
N ASP A 98 -1.81 20.02 -11.05
CA ASP A 98 -1.89 21.26 -10.25
C ASP A 98 -1.15 21.10 -8.91
N LYS A 99 -1.14 19.89 -8.35
CA LYS A 99 -0.47 19.53 -7.09
C LYS A 99 0.05 18.09 -7.13
N ILE A 100 1.03 17.80 -6.28
CA ILE A 100 1.55 16.46 -6.04
C ILE A 100 1.44 16.15 -4.54
N GLN A 101 0.92 14.96 -4.24
CA GLN A 101 0.97 14.34 -2.93
C GLN A 101 1.98 13.18 -2.95
N PHE A 102 2.75 13.09 -1.86
CA PHE A 102 3.67 12.00 -1.57
C PHE A 102 3.24 11.30 -0.28
N VAL A 103 3.49 10.00 -0.17
CA VAL A 103 3.14 9.22 1.02
C VAL A 103 4.13 9.39 2.17
N SER A 104 5.36 9.82 1.90
CA SER A 104 6.40 10.03 2.92
C SER A 104 7.41 11.11 2.50
N ASP A 105 8.12 11.68 3.48
CA ASP A 105 9.22 12.61 3.22
C ASP A 105 10.36 11.92 2.45
N PHE A 106 10.62 10.63 2.74
CA PHE A 106 11.56 9.82 1.95
C PHE A 106 11.21 9.87 0.45
N GLN A 107 9.95 9.60 0.10
CA GLN A 107 9.52 9.56 -1.30
C GLN A 107 9.61 10.94 -1.95
N LYS A 108 9.15 11.98 -1.25
CA LYS A 108 9.26 13.37 -1.72
C LYS A 108 10.71 13.75 -2.00
N ASN A 109 11.62 13.44 -1.08
CA ASN A 109 13.05 13.72 -1.23
C ASN A 109 13.68 12.91 -2.37
N TRP A 110 13.25 11.67 -2.58
CA TRP A 110 13.74 10.83 -3.68
C TRP A 110 13.38 11.41 -5.06
N HIS A 111 12.16 11.94 -5.19
CA HIS A 111 11.73 12.65 -6.40
C HIS A 111 12.34 14.05 -6.46
N GLY A 112 12.57 14.74 -5.35
CA GLY A 112 13.20 16.07 -5.37
C GLY A 112 12.36 17.13 -6.10
N VAL A 113 11.03 17.01 -6.05
CA VAL A 113 10.08 17.97 -6.62
C VAL A 113 9.12 18.47 -5.55
N ASP A 114 8.53 19.64 -5.76
CA ASP A 114 7.57 20.22 -4.84
C ASP A 114 6.30 19.37 -4.72
N GLY A 115 5.80 19.27 -3.48
CA GLY A 115 4.61 18.49 -3.17
C GLY A 115 4.32 18.47 -1.67
N VAL A 116 3.15 17.93 -1.32
CA VAL A 116 2.67 17.81 0.06
C VAL A 116 2.79 16.36 0.51
N VAL A 117 3.30 16.13 1.72
CA VAL A 117 3.35 14.78 2.30
C VAL A 117 2.07 14.52 3.08
N ILE A 118 1.32 13.51 2.65
CA ILE A 118 0.12 13.02 3.33
C ILE A 118 0.22 11.49 3.37
N PRO A 119 0.47 10.85 4.52
CA PRO A 119 0.61 9.40 4.58
C PRO A 119 -0.71 8.67 4.27
N ASN A 120 -0.60 7.38 3.97
CA ASN A 120 -1.76 6.53 3.68
C ASN A 120 -2.66 6.36 4.91
N VAL A 121 -3.96 6.23 4.67
CA VAL A 121 -4.90 5.76 5.69
C VAL A 121 -4.61 4.28 5.97
N ILE A 122 -4.05 3.99 7.13
CA ILE A 122 -3.83 2.63 7.60
C ILE A 122 -5.15 2.06 8.11
N ALA A 123 -5.43 0.77 7.88
CA ALA A 123 -6.62 0.12 8.44
C ALA A 123 -6.51 -0.07 9.96
N ARG A 124 -7.64 -0.33 10.63
CA ARG A 124 -7.67 -0.73 12.05
C ARG A 124 -8.08 -2.19 12.11
N TYR A 125 -7.24 -3.01 12.72
CA TYR A 125 -7.52 -4.40 13.04
C TYR A 125 -7.45 -4.57 14.56
N ALA A 126 -8.21 -5.53 15.08
CA ALA A 126 -8.14 -5.89 16.49
C ALA A 126 -6.99 -6.86 16.70
N ARG A 127 -6.30 -6.78 17.83
CA ARG A 127 -5.34 -7.82 18.21
C ARG A 127 -6.08 -8.91 18.97
N ASN A 128 -6.46 -9.98 18.29
CA ASN A 128 -7.19 -11.10 18.89
C ASN A 128 -6.30 -12.33 19.09
N LYS A 129 -5.09 -12.16 19.66
CA LYS A 129 -4.22 -13.33 19.83
C LYS A 129 -4.68 -14.20 20.99
N THR A 130 -4.94 -15.48 20.71
CA THR A 130 -4.92 -16.56 21.71
C THR A 130 -3.46 -16.94 21.99
N ALA A 131 -3.04 -16.84 23.25
CA ALA A 131 -1.65 -17.13 23.63
C ALA A 131 -1.26 -18.59 23.29
N THR A 132 -0.30 -18.75 22.38
CA THR A 132 0.38 -20.01 22.07
C THR A 132 1.86 -19.90 22.45
N ASN A 133 2.48 -21.03 22.79
CA ASN A 133 3.93 -21.09 23.04
C ASN A 133 4.76 -21.07 21.75
N GLU A 134 4.12 -21.20 20.58
CA GLU A 134 4.79 -21.17 19.27
C GLU A 134 4.64 -19.78 18.65
N LYS A 135 5.76 -19.17 18.24
CA LYS A 135 5.78 -17.90 17.51
C LYS A 135 5.65 -18.16 16.02
N VAL A 136 4.68 -17.51 15.39
CA VAL A 136 4.43 -17.66 13.95
C VAL A 136 4.85 -16.40 13.21
N ALA A 137 5.76 -16.52 12.25
CA ALA A 137 6.17 -15.44 11.37
C ALA A 137 5.23 -15.32 10.16
N GLY A 138 4.81 -14.10 9.85
CA GLY A 138 4.10 -13.76 8.62
C GLY A 138 5.01 -13.07 7.60
N ILE A 139 4.84 -13.42 6.33
CA ILE A 139 5.42 -12.68 5.20
C ILE A 139 4.25 -12.29 4.31
N ILE A 140 4.00 -10.98 4.17
CA ILE A 140 2.77 -10.45 3.56
C ILE A 140 3.13 -9.53 2.39
N GLY A 141 2.68 -9.89 1.19
CA GLY A 141 2.83 -9.07 -0.01
C GLY A 141 2.98 -9.88 -1.29
N SER A 142 3.13 -9.18 -2.40
CA SER A 142 3.40 -9.79 -3.71
C SER A 142 4.64 -10.70 -3.66
N ILE A 143 4.60 -11.81 -4.39
CA ILE A 143 5.71 -12.78 -4.44
C ILE A 143 6.49 -12.58 -5.74
N ASP A 144 7.50 -11.73 -5.65
CA ASP A 144 8.42 -11.34 -6.73
C ASP A 144 9.82 -10.99 -6.19
N PRO A 145 10.83 -10.85 -7.07
CA PRO A 145 12.18 -10.53 -6.66
C PRO A 145 12.33 -9.24 -5.86
N HIS A 146 11.49 -8.22 -6.14
CA HIS A 146 11.54 -6.93 -5.46
C HIS A 146 11.12 -7.06 -3.99
N LYS A 147 10.18 -7.96 -3.69
CA LYS A 147 9.71 -8.22 -2.32
C LYS A 147 10.63 -9.13 -1.51
N GLY A 148 11.53 -9.86 -2.15
CA GLY A 148 12.56 -10.63 -1.43
C GLY A 148 11.95 -11.70 -0.50
N VAL A 149 10.86 -12.35 -0.91
CA VAL A 149 10.13 -13.33 -0.08
C VAL A 149 11.03 -14.47 0.38
N HIS A 150 11.90 -15.02 -0.49
CA HIS A 150 12.86 -16.07 -0.11
C HIS A 150 13.82 -15.63 0.99
N GLU A 151 14.32 -14.38 0.94
CA GLU A 151 15.18 -13.83 2.00
C GLU A 151 14.41 -13.61 3.30
N SER A 152 13.14 -13.19 3.22
CA SER A 152 12.27 -13.07 4.40
C SER A 152 12.05 -14.43 5.07
N ILE A 153 11.85 -15.50 4.29
CA ILE A 153 11.74 -16.88 4.81
C ILE A 153 13.04 -17.29 5.48
N LYS A 154 14.19 -17.11 4.82
CA LYS A 154 15.51 -17.48 5.38
C LYS A 154 15.76 -16.76 6.71
N ARG A 155 15.53 -15.45 6.77
CA ARG A 155 15.67 -14.65 8.00
C ARG A 155 14.72 -15.09 9.11
N ALA A 156 13.47 -15.43 8.78
CA ALA A 156 12.54 -15.94 9.77
C ALA A 156 12.99 -17.30 10.33
N LEU A 157 13.54 -18.18 9.49
CA LEU A 157 14.03 -19.50 9.91
C LEU A 157 15.36 -19.48 10.69
N THR A 158 16.14 -18.39 10.60
CA THR A 158 17.36 -18.23 11.40
C THR A 158 17.10 -17.82 12.84
N ASP A 159 15.94 -17.21 13.11
CA ASP A 159 15.60 -16.74 14.44
C ASP A 159 15.06 -17.91 15.29
N GLU A 160 15.75 -18.22 16.38
CA GLU A 160 15.44 -19.37 17.25
C GLU A 160 14.03 -19.29 17.87
N ASP A 161 13.48 -18.09 17.99
CA ASP A 161 12.15 -17.86 18.55
C ASP A 161 11.01 -18.13 17.56
N VAL A 162 11.29 -18.37 16.26
CA VAL A 162 10.28 -18.60 15.22
C VAL A 162 10.09 -20.10 14.94
N ASN A 163 8.85 -20.58 15.11
CA ASN A 163 8.50 -22.00 14.92
C ASN A 163 7.93 -22.30 13.53
N LYS A 164 7.24 -21.32 12.93
CA LYS A 164 6.49 -21.48 11.69
C LYS A 164 6.50 -20.18 10.89
N VAL A 165 6.48 -20.30 9.56
CA VAL A 165 6.40 -19.20 8.61
C VAL A 165 5.15 -19.38 7.73
N LEU A 166 4.31 -18.35 7.66
CA LEU A 166 3.14 -18.28 6.80
C LEU A 166 3.33 -17.18 5.76
N ILE A 167 3.13 -17.50 4.49
CA ILE A 167 3.35 -16.59 3.36
C ILE A 167 1.99 -16.25 2.76
N TYR A 168 1.60 -14.98 2.82
CA TYR A 168 0.36 -14.46 2.26
C TYR A 168 0.64 -13.47 1.13
N GLY A 169 -0.08 -13.63 0.02
CA GLY A 169 -0.01 -12.74 -1.13
C GLY A 169 -0.14 -13.45 -2.47
N SER A 170 -0.14 -12.67 -3.55
CA SER A 170 -0.25 -13.20 -4.91
C SER A 170 1.13 -13.56 -5.47
N ILE A 171 1.20 -14.66 -6.23
CA ILE A 171 2.36 -14.96 -7.07
C ILE A 171 2.36 -13.99 -8.25
N SER A 172 3.12 -12.90 -8.13
CA SER A 172 3.30 -11.88 -9.18
C SER A 172 4.39 -12.26 -10.17
N ASP A 173 5.38 -13.07 -9.76
CA ASP A 173 6.39 -13.66 -10.63
C ASP A 173 6.47 -15.18 -10.38
N PHE A 174 5.95 -15.96 -11.33
CA PHE A 174 5.94 -17.41 -11.23
C PHE A 174 7.34 -18.04 -11.28
N ASN A 175 8.26 -17.48 -12.07
CA ASN A 175 9.62 -18.02 -12.19
C ASN A 175 10.37 -17.83 -10.87
N TYR A 176 10.26 -16.64 -10.29
CA TYR A 176 10.81 -16.37 -8.97
C TYR A 176 10.20 -17.28 -7.91
N PHE A 177 8.87 -17.43 -7.88
CA PHE A 177 8.21 -18.34 -6.95
C PHE A 177 8.75 -19.77 -7.09
N SER A 178 8.77 -20.31 -8.30
CA SER A 178 9.19 -21.68 -8.57
C SER A 178 10.65 -21.95 -8.20
N ASN A 179 11.54 -20.97 -8.41
CA ASN A 179 12.99 -21.16 -8.23
C ASN A 179 13.48 -20.80 -6.82
N GLU A 180 12.87 -19.81 -6.17
CA GLU A 180 13.39 -19.23 -4.92
C GLU A 180 12.51 -19.50 -3.70
N VAL A 181 11.18 -19.55 -3.89
CA VAL A 181 10.21 -19.66 -2.78
C VAL A 181 9.71 -21.08 -2.59
N GLN A 182 9.27 -21.72 -3.68
CA GLN A 182 8.73 -23.08 -3.66
C GLN A 182 9.69 -24.10 -3.05
N PRO A 183 11.02 -24.05 -3.30
CA PRO A 183 11.97 -24.99 -2.67
C PRO A 183 12.09 -24.83 -1.14
N LEU A 184 11.67 -23.69 -0.59
CA LEU A 184 11.72 -23.41 0.85
C LEU A 184 10.45 -23.89 1.58
N LEU A 185 9.40 -24.27 0.85
CA LEU A 185 8.17 -24.80 1.44
C LEU A 185 8.44 -26.13 2.16
N SER A 186 7.86 -26.27 3.35
CA SER A 186 8.11 -27.42 4.24
C SER A 186 7.01 -27.54 5.30
N SER A 187 7.17 -28.46 6.26
CA SER A 187 6.28 -28.50 7.42
C SER A 187 6.32 -27.23 8.29
N LYS A 188 7.39 -26.43 8.18
CA LYS A 188 7.55 -25.16 8.89
C LYS A 188 7.23 -23.92 8.05
N VAL A 189 7.11 -24.05 6.73
CA VAL A 189 6.92 -22.92 5.81
C VAL A 189 5.77 -23.22 4.87
N ALA A 190 4.67 -22.47 5.00
CA ALA A 190 3.46 -22.66 4.22
C ALA A 190 3.10 -21.43 3.40
N TYR A 191 2.75 -21.66 2.13
CA TYR A 191 2.12 -20.65 1.28
C TYR A 191 0.60 -20.69 1.46
N CYS A 192 0.03 -19.58 1.89
CA CYS A 192 -1.38 -19.44 2.26
C CYS A 192 -2.23 -18.73 1.18
N GLY A 193 -1.61 -18.26 0.10
CA GLY A 193 -2.32 -17.54 -0.96
C GLY A 193 -2.72 -16.11 -0.60
N VAL A 194 -3.64 -15.55 -1.38
CA VAL A 194 -4.20 -14.21 -1.13
C VAL A 194 -5.33 -14.31 -0.11
N SER A 195 -5.19 -13.65 1.04
CA SER A 195 -6.30 -13.49 1.98
C SER A 195 -7.21 -12.33 1.58
N LYS A 196 -8.51 -12.50 1.77
CA LYS A 196 -9.52 -11.43 1.66
C LYS A 196 -9.80 -10.77 3.01
N ASN A 197 -9.31 -11.36 4.10
CA ASN A 197 -9.52 -10.87 5.45
C ASN A 197 -8.17 -10.75 6.16
N MET A 198 -7.66 -9.52 6.21
CA MET A 198 -6.40 -9.24 6.90
C MET A 198 -6.50 -9.44 8.42
N GLN A 199 -7.69 -9.38 9.00
CA GLN A 199 -7.87 -9.71 10.43
C GLN A 199 -7.46 -11.17 10.68
N GLU A 200 -7.91 -12.10 9.84
CA GLU A 200 -7.53 -13.52 9.95
C GLU A 200 -6.02 -13.73 9.75
N VAL A 201 -5.41 -13.00 8.81
CA VAL A 201 -3.95 -13.03 8.62
C VAL A 201 -3.21 -12.61 9.89
N TYR A 202 -3.67 -11.53 10.52
CA TYR A 202 -3.04 -10.99 11.72
C TYR A 202 -3.33 -11.79 12.98
N ASP A 203 -4.45 -12.52 13.02
CA ASP A 203 -4.76 -13.47 14.10
C ASP A 203 -3.85 -14.72 14.04
N ASP A 204 -3.34 -15.08 12.86
CA ASP A 204 -2.49 -16.25 12.62
C ASP A 204 -0.98 -16.01 12.89
N ILE A 205 -0.54 -14.76 13.10
CA ILE A 205 0.89 -14.40 13.15
C ILE A 205 1.26 -13.55 14.38
N ASP A 206 2.56 -13.57 14.70
CA ASP A 206 3.16 -12.88 15.84
C ASP A 206 4.13 -11.77 15.44
N VAL A 207 4.79 -11.97 14.31
CA VAL A 207 5.87 -11.12 13.82
C VAL A 207 5.80 -11.13 12.31
N VAL A 208 6.06 -9.99 11.68
CA VAL A 208 6.13 -9.88 10.22
C VAL A 208 7.58 -9.72 9.79
N TYR A 209 7.99 -10.44 8.76
CA TYR A 209 9.27 -10.25 8.08
C TYR A 209 9.07 -9.65 6.71
N SER A 210 9.97 -8.73 6.35
CA SER A 210 10.06 -8.17 5.00
C SER A 210 11.51 -7.91 4.63
N SER A 211 11.89 -8.39 3.45
CA SER A 211 13.19 -8.14 2.80
C SER A 211 12.99 -7.40 1.48
N SER A 212 11.93 -6.60 1.39
CA SER A 212 11.65 -5.79 0.20
C SER A 212 12.84 -4.88 -0.10
N GLN A 213 13.19 -4.73 -1.38
CA GLN A 213 14.35 -3.97 -1.83
C GLN A 213 14.13 -2.45 -1.79
N ARG A 214 12.87 -2.01 -1.89
CA ARG A 214 12.48 -0.60 -1.83
C ARG A 214 11.02 -0.42 -1.48
N GLU A 215 10.73 0.47 -0.56
CA GLU A 215 9.37 0.87 -0.19
C GLU A 215 9.28 2.40 -0.06
N CYS A 216 8.17 3.01 -0.41
CA CYS A 216 7.97 4.45 -0.16
C CYS A 216 7.55 4.68 1.30
N LEU A 217 6.46 4.00 1.68
CA LEU A 217 5.92 3.89 3.03
C LEU A 217 5.25 2.51 3.13
N PRO A 218 5.91 1.49 3.72
CA PRO A 218 5.38 0.13 3.72
C PRO A 218 4.05 0.05 4.47
N MET A 219 2.99 -0.36 3.77
CA MET A 219 1.63 -0.44 4.33
C MET A 219 1.54 -1.46 5.47
N ILE A 220 2.10 -2.65 5.26
CA ILE A 220 2.11 -3.72 6.28
C ILE A 220 2.87 -3.31 7.53
N GLN A 221 3.96 -2.54 7.41
CA GLN A 221 4.66 -2.00 8.58
C GLN A 221 3.74 -1.06 9.37
N GLY A 222 3.01 -0.16 8.70
CA GLY A 222 2.05 0.72 9.35
C GLY A 222 0.92 -0.03 10.06
N GLU A 223 0.41 -1.10 9.44
CA GLU A 223 -0.60 -1.98 10.06
C GLU A 223 -0.04 -2.68 11.31
N CYS A 224 1.19 -3.21 11.23
CA CYS A 224 1.87 -3.85 12.36
C CYS A 224 2.10 -2.88 13.52
N LEU A 225 2.60 -1.67 13.25
CA LEU A 225 2.79 -0.61 14.24
C LEU A 225 1.48 -0.30 14.97
N ARG A 226 0.38 -0.15 14.22
CA ARG A 226 -0.93 0.18 14.80
C ARG A 226 -1.47 -0.90 15.73
N MET A 227 -1.14 -2.17 15.49
CA MET A 227 -1.59 -3.31 16.31
C MET A 227 -0.56 -3.71 17.39
N GLY A 228 0.65 -3.15 17.35
CA GLY A 228 1.77 -3.60 18.16
C GLY A 228 2.27 -5.01 17.78
N ILE A 229 2.14 -5.40 16.51
CA ILE A 229 2.79 -6.60 15.96
C ILE A 229 4.24 -6.23 15.64
N GLU A 230 5.18 -7.10 16.03
CA GLU A 230 6.60 -6.89 15.74
C GLU A 230 6.85 -6.93 14.22
N TYR A 231 7.56 -5.94 13.69
CA TYR A 231 7.90 -5.89 12.26
C TYR A 231 9.43 -5.93 12.08
N ARG A 232 9.95 -7.04 11.55
CA ARG A 232 11.37 -7.29 11.29
C ARG A 232 11.71 -7.01 9.82
N GLY A 233 11.68 -5.74 9.44
CA GLY A 233 12.10 -5.26 8.11
C GLY A 233 13.62 -5.05 7.97
N LEU A 234 14.11 -4.81 6.75
CA LEU A 234 15.45 -4.28 6.52
C LEU A 234 15.46 -2.77 6.77
N SER A 235 16.44 -2.27 7.53
CA SER A 235 16.50 -0.88 8.01
C SER A 235 16.36 0.19 6.91
N GLU A 236 16.94 -0.07 5.74
CA GLU A 236 16.91 0.79 4.56
C GLU A 236 15.52 0.90 3.93
N ASN A 237 14.65 -0.08 4.18
CA ASN A 237 13.34 -0.24 3.56
C ASN A 237 12.18 -0.20 4.56
N THR A 238 12.48 0.01 5.84
CA THR A 238 11.53 0.40 6.88
C THR A 238 11.43 1.92 6.99
N ARG A 239 10.33 2.40 7.56
CA ARG A 239 10.14 3.82 7.90
C ARG A 239 10.00 4.01 9.39
N GLU A 240 10.26 5.22 9.86
CA GLU A 240 10.10 5.56 11.27
C GLU A 240 8.61 5.63 11.62
N GLU A 241 8.25 5.40 12.87
CA GLU A 241 6.85 5.52 13.31
C GLU A 241 6.28 6.92 13.00
N THR A 242 7.12 7.95 13.06
CA THR A 242 6.76 9.34 12.74
C THR A 242 6.43 9.59 11.27
N ASP A 243 6.80 8.67 10.36
CA ASP A 243 6.40 8.75 8.94
C ASP A 243 4.94 8.33 8.74
N TYR A 244 4.32 7.70 9.75
CA TYR A 244 2.92 7.29 9.74
C TYR A 244 2.03 8.30 10.48
N GLU A 245 0.74 8.29 10.16
CA GLU A 245 -0.29 9.00 10.91
C GLU A 245 -1.42 8.02 11.18
N PHE A 246 -1.76 7.83 12.46
CA PHE A 246 -2.81 6.91 12.88
C PHE A 246 -4.09 7.63 13.32
N ASN A 247 -4.09 8.97 13.34
CA ASN A 247 -5.29 9.77 13.47
C ASN A 247 -5.86 10.14 12.10
N ASP A 248 -6.92 9.44 11.72
CA ASP A 248 -7.64 9.65 10.46
C ASP A 248 -8.13 11.10 10.28
N GLU A 249 -8.41 11.86 11.36
CA GLU A 249 -8.81 13.27 11.29
C GLU A 249 -7.65 14.16 10.82
N VAL A 250 -6.42 13.88 11.26
CA VAL A 250 -5.23 14.61 10.81
C VAL A 250 -4.97 14.36 9.33
N ILE A 251 -5.13 13.12 8.87
CA ILE A 251 -5.02 12.76 7.45
C ILE A 251 -6.10 13.50 6.65
N LEU A 252 -7.35 13.47 7.12
CA LEU A 252 -8.47 14.14 6.48
C LEU A 252 -8.24 15.65 6.34
N ASP A 253 -7.75 16.31 7.39
CA ASP A 253 -7.49 17.75 7.39
C ASP A 253 -6.35 18.13 6.42
N LYS A 254 -5.30 17.31 6.32
CA LYS A 254 -4.25 17.48 5.31
C LYS A 254 -4.83 17.37 3.90
N TRP A 255 -5.70 16.39 3.65
CA TRP A 255 -6.37 16.25 2.37
C TRP A 255 -7.31 17.40 2.05
N LYS A 256 -8.14 17.85 3.00
CA LYS A 256 -9.03 19.02 2.81
C LYS A 256 -8.25 20.25 2.37
N LYS A 257 -7.10 20.54 3.00
CA LYS A 257 -6.20 21.64 2.62
C LYS A 257 -5.59 21.48 1.23
N LEU A 258 -5.35 20.24 0.79
CA LEU A 258 -4.83 19.97 -0.56
C LEU A 258 -5.92 20.04 -1.64
N LEU A 259 -7.15 19.68 -1.29
CA LEU A 259 -8.30 19.61 -2.20
C LEU A 259 -8.92 20.99 -2.47
N TYR A 260 -9.00 21.86 -1.47
CA TYR A 260 -9.65 23.17 -1.53
C TYR A 260 -8.64 24.28 -1.31
#